data_AF-A0A369RMR3-F1
#
_entry.id   AF-A0A369RMR3-F1
#
_cell.length_a   1.000
_cell.length_b   1.000
_cell.length_c   1.000
_cell.angle_alpha   90.00
_cell.angle_beta   90.00
_cell.angle_gamma   90.00
#
_symmetry.space_group_name_H-M   'P 1'
#
loop_
_entity.id
_entity.type
_entity.pdbx_description
1 polymer ?
#
loop_
_entity_poly.entity_id
_entity_poly.type
_entity_poly.pdbx_seq_one_letter_code
_entity_poly.pdbx_strand_id
1 'polypeptide(L)' 'MSGEAVKVAVRVRPFNSREKERNAKLIVEMAGPQTSLIDPENT' A
#
# COMPACT_ATOMS: atom_id res chain seq x y z
N MET A 1 -15.96 -16.00 -24.90
CA MET A 1 -15.88 -15.53 -23.50
C MET A 1 -15.37 -14.09 -23.50
N SER A 2 -16.24 -13.12 -23.83
CA SER A 2 -15.96 -11.70 -23.61
C SER A 2 -16.51 -11.34 -22.24
N GLY A 3 -15.84 -11.82 -21.19
CA GLY A 3 -16.11 -11.36 -19.83
C GLY A 3 -15.36 -10.04 -19.65
N GLU A 4 -16.10 -8.94 -19.49
CA GLU A 4 -15.52 -7.66 -19.12
C GLU A 4 -14.76 -7.82 -17.80
N ALA A 5 -13.44 -7.65 -17.84
CA ALA A 5 -12.61 -7.76 -16.65
C ALA A 5 -12.77 -6.50 -15.81
N VAL A 6 -13.16 -6.68 -14.53
CA VAL A 6 -13.25 -5.58 -13.57
C VAL A 6 -11.88 -4.92 -13.40
N LYS A 7 -11.81 -3.61 -13.63
CA LYS A 7 -10.59 -2.83 -13.36
C LYS A 7 -10.51 -2.51 -11.87
N VAL A 8 -9.36 -2.81 -11.27
CA VAL A 8 -9.08 -2.53 -9.87
C VAL A 8 -7.90 -1.56 -9.78
N ALA A 9 -7.98 -0.62 -8.84
CA ALA A 9 -6.90 0.32 -8.53
C ALA A 9 -6.68 0.37 -7.02
N VAL A 10 -5.44 0.66 -6.63
CA VAL A 10 -5.02 0.79 -5.23
C VAL A 10 -4.36 2.15 -5.01
N ARG A 11 -4.54 2.71 -3.82
CA ARG A 11 -3.95 3.99 -3.41
C ARG A 11 -3.44 3.90 -1.99
N VAL A 12 -2.17 4.21 -1.80
CA VAL A 12 -1.59 4.41 -0.47
C VAL A 12 -1.88 5.83 -0.01
N ARG A 13 -2.36 5.99 1.23
CA ARG A 13 -2.54 7.31 1.86
C ARG A 13 -1.31 7.67 2.70
N PRO A 14 -1.02 8.97 2.88
CA PRO A 14 -0.04 9.42 3.86
C PRO A 14 -0.44 9.03 5.30
N PHE A 15 0.55 9.04 6.19
CA PHE A 15 0.32 8.85 7.62
C PHE A 15 -0.57 9.94 8.22
N ASN A 16 -1.53 9.51 9.03
CA ASN A 16 -2.36 10.37 9.87
C ASN A 16 -1.63 10.73 11.17
N SER A 17 -2.23 11.61 11.98
CA SER A 17 -1.62 12.09 13.23
C SER A 17 -1.29 10.96 14.20
N ARG A 18 -2.20 10.01 14.40
CA ARG A 18 -2.00 8.85 15.29
C ARG A 18 -0.83 7.98 14.85
N GLU A 19 -0.68 7.76 13.55
CA GLU A 19 0.42 6.95 12.99
C GLU A 19 1.77 7.64 13.17
N LYS A 20 1.82 8.97 13.02
CA LYS A 20 3.01 9.76 13.30
C LYS A 20 3.36 9.76 14.80
N GLU A 21 2.38 9.97 15.67
CA GLU A 21 2.55 9.98 17.14
C GLU A 21 3.08 8.64 17.68
N ARG A 22 2.71 7.54 17.04
CA ARG A 22 3.15 6.20 17.42
C ARG A 22 4.40 5.71 16.67
N ASN A 23 5.06 6.58 15.90
CA ASN A 23 6.21 6.22 15.06
C ASN A 23 5.96 4.96 14.20
N ALA A 24 4.79 4.88 13.57
CA ALA A 24 4.45 3.77 12.70
C ALA A 24 5.41 3.68 11.49
N LYS A 25 5.76 2.45 11.10
CA LYS A 25 6.63 2.19 9.94
C LYS A 25 5.81 2.11 8.65
N LEU A 26 6.35 2.65 7.56
CA LEU A 26 5.76 2.49 6.23
C LEU A 26 6.15 1.12 5.69
N ILE A 27 5.16 0.27 5.46
CA ILE A 27 5.35 -1.11 5.00
C ILE A 27 4.86 -1.34 3.56
N VAL A 28 4.39 -0.29 2.89
CA VAL A 28 3.81 -0.40 1.55
C VAL A 28 4.71 0.31 0.56
N GLU A 29 5.14 -0.41 -0.47
CA GLU A 29 5.88 0.12 -1.61
C GLU A 29 5.04 -0.03 -2.88
N MET A 30 5.07 0.99 -3.74
CA MET A 30 4.41 0.96 -5.05
C MET A 30 5.46 1.18 -6.14
N ALA A 31 5.60 0.21 -7.03
CA ALA A 31 6.46 0.25 -8.20
C ALA A 31 5.59 0.13 -9.47
N GLY A 32 5.19 1.26 -10.04
CA GLY A 32 4.24 1.29 -11.16
C GLY A 32 2.90 0.65 -10.77
N PRO A 33 2.42 -0.40 -11.48
CA PRO A 33 1.19 -1.10 -11.12
C PRO A 33 1.37 -2.13 -9.99
N GLN A 34 2.62 -2.44 -9.61
CA GLN A 34 2.91 -3.43 -8.57
C GLN A 34 2.89 -2.77 -7.19
N THR A 35 2.26 -3.43 -6.22
CA THR A 35 2.25 -3.04 -4.81
C THR A 35 2.81 -4.19 -3.97
N SER A 36 3.80 -3.88 -3.14
CA SER A 36 4.46 -4.84 -2.25
C SER A 36 4.23 -4.47 -0.79
N LEU A 37 3.96 -5.47 0.04
CA LEU A 37 3.89 -5.33 1.50
C LEU A 37 5.16 -5.92 2.11
N ILE A 38 5.82 -5.14 2.95
CA ILE A 38 7.08 -5.49 3.59
C ILE A 38 6.81 -5.85 5.05
N ASP A 39 7.49 -6.86 5.57
CA ASP A 39 7.45 -7.16 6.99
C ASP A 39 8.04 -5.97 7.78
N PRO A 40 7.33 -5.39 8.77
CA PRO A 40 7.86 -4.30 9.60
C PRO A 40 9.15 -4.64 10.37
N GLU A 41 9.51 -5.91 10.51
CA GLU A 41 10.81 -6.35 11.06
C GLU A 41 11.94 -6.33 10.00
N ASN A 42 11.58 -6.33 8.72
CA ASN A 42 12.51 -6.39 7.57
C ASN A 42 12.40 -5.15 6.66
N THR A 43 11.90 -4.02 7.18
CA THR A 43 11.92 -2.70 6.55
C THR A 43 13.26 -2.00 6.70
#